data_AF-A0A6P1IUS8-F1
#
_entry.id   AF-A0A6P1IUS8-F1
#
_cell.length_a   1.000
_cell.length_b   1.000
_cell.length_c   1.000
_cell.angle_alpha   90.00
_cell.angle_beta   90.00
_cell.angle_gamma   90.00
#
_symmetry.space_group_name_H-M   'P 1'
#
loop_
_entity.id
_entity.type
_entity.pdbx_description
1 polymer ?
#
loop_
_entity_poly.entity_id
_entity_poly.type
_entity_poly.pdbx_seq_one_letter_code
_entity_poly.pdbx_strand_id
1 'polypeptide(L)'
;MAGHIEAILSAGMSVVLDFPSNTVTTRAWARGIYEKAGATHRLHYLDVPDQVCKARLRARNLSGEHPFETTDAEFDQITSHFVAPTVEEGYNIVRYG
;
A
#
# COMPACT_ATOMS: atom_id res chain seq x y z
N MET A 1 -16.99 -0.01 -0.49
CA MET A 1 -15.86 0.17 0.44
C MET A 1 -15.62 1.65 0.78
N ALA A 2 -15.38 2.52 -0.21
CA ALA A 2 -15.08 3.95 0.01
C ALA A 2 -16.02 4.66 1.01
N GLY A 3 -17.34 4.58 0.81
CA GLY A 3 -18.31 5.22 1.71
C GLY A 3 -18.27 4.73 3.17
N HIS A 4 -17.85 3.48 3.42
CA HIS A 4 -17.67 2.99 4.79
C HIS A 4 -16.42 3.59 5.43
N ILE A 5 -15.33 3.69 4.67
CA ILE A 5 -14.08 4.33 5.14
C ILE A 5 -14.34 5.82 5.42
N GLU A 6 -15.05 6.51 4.54
CA GLU A 6 -15.47 7.91 4.73
C GLU A 6 -16.27 8.10 6.01
N ALA A 7 -17.20 7.18 6.31
CA ALA A 7 -18.00 7.23 7.54
C ALA A 7 -17.15 7.05 8.80
N ILE A 8 -16.18 6.13 8.78
CA ILE A 8 -15.24 5.93 9.90
C ILE A 8 -14.39 7.18 10.12
N LEU A 9 -13.83 7.75 9.05
CA LEU A 9 -13.04 8.98 9.12
C LEU A 9 -13.88 10.17 9.62
N SER A 10 -15.10 10.31 9.12
CA SER A 10 -16.04 11.36 9.56
C SER A 10 -16.44 11.23 11.03
N ALA A 11 -16.35 10.02 11.60
CA ALA A 11 -16.56 9.77 13.02
C ALA A 11 -15.32 10.14 13.89
N GLY A 12 -14.28 10.71 13.29
CA GLY A 12 -13.05 11.14 13.99
C GLY A 12 -12.06 10.00 14.24
N MET A 13 -12.28 8.82 13.67
CA MET A 13 -11.40 7.66 13.83
C MET A 13 -10.33 7.65 12.73
N SER A 14 -9.12 7.19 13.07
CA SER A 14 -8.06 6.95 12.08
C SER A 14 -8.25 5.60 11.39
N VAL A 15 -7.92 5.55 10.09
CA VAL A 15 -7.96 4.32 9.29
C VAL A 15 -6.58 4.05 8.71
N VAL A 16 -6.13 2.80 8.81
CA VAL A 16 -4.97 2.28 8.07
C VAL A 16 -5.50 1.37 6.97
N LEU A 17 -5.15 1.69 5.73
CA LEU A 17 -5.47 0.85 4.57
C LEU A 17 -4.28 -0.05 4.27
N ASP A 18 -4.30 -1.28 4.79
CA ASP A 18 -3.38 -2.34 4.39
C ASP A 18 -3.86 -2.97 3.07
N PHE A 19 -3.86 -2.15 2.03
CA PHE A 19 -4.29 -2.49 0.67
C PHE A 19 -3.16 -2.19 -0.32
N PRO A 20 -3.07 -2.96 -1.43
CA PRO A 20 -2.08 -2.70 -2.46
C PRO A 20 -2.33 -1.31 -3.07
N SER A 21 -1.45 -0.37 -2.73
CA SER A 21 -1.42 1.00 -3.27
C SER A 21 -0.30 1.15 -4.31
N ASN A 22 -0.07 0.07 -5.06
CA ASN A 22 1.05 -0.09 -5.99
C ASN A 22 0.81 0.63 -7.33
N THR A 23 -0.41 1.06 -7.65
CA THR A 23 -0.72 1.78 -8.89
C THR A 23 -1.18 3.21 -8.63
N VAL A 24 -1.00 4.10 -9.60
CA VAL A 24 -1.53 5.47 -9.53
C VAL A 24 -3.05 5.47 -9.35
N THR A 25 -3.77 4.56 -10.03
CA THR A 25 -5.24 4.46 -9.92
C THR A 25 -5.72 4.09 -8.52
N THR A 26 -5.05 3.13 -7.86
CA THR A 26 -5.40 2.74 -6.48
C THR A 26 -5.15 3.87 -5.50
N ARG A 27 -4.06 4.62 -5.68
CA ARG A 27 -3.79 5.83 -4.90
C ARG A 27 -4.81 6.93 -5.18
N ALA A 28 -5.14 7.24 -6.43
CA ALA A 28 -6.19 8.20 -6.76
C ALA A 28 -7.55 7.87 -6.10
N TRP A 29 -7.92 6.60 -6.04
CA TRP A 29 -9.10 6.14 -5.30
C TRP A 29 -9.00 6.42 -3.80
N ALA A 30 -7.89 6.06 -3.16
CA ALA A 30 -7.66 6.33 -1.73
C ALA A 30 -7.63 7.83 -1.43
N ARG A 31 -7.14 8.65 -2.38
CA ARG A 31 -7.15 10.11 -2.30
C ARG A 31 -8.56 10.69 -2.24
N GLY A 32 -9.45 10.26 -3.13
CA GLY A 32 -10.83 10.72 -3.13
C GLY A 32 -11.56 10.47 -1.80
N ILE A 33 -11.19 9.41 -1.06
CA ILE A 33 -11.78 9.07 0.24
C ILE A 33 -11.41 10.11 1.30
N TYR A 34 -10.12 10.37 1.52
CA TYR A 34 -9.72 11.29 2.59
C TYR A 34 -10.06 12.74 2.24
N GLU A 35 -10.03 13.12 0.96
CA GLU A 35 -10.44 14.46 0.53
C GLU A 35 -11.93 14.69 0.81
N LYS A 36 -12.79 13.72 0.46
CA LYS A 36 -14.23 13.81 0.72
C LYS A 36 -14.57 13.81 2.22
N ALA A 37 -13.81 13.07 3.02
CA ALA A 37 -13.94 13.08 4.47
C ALA A 37 -13.33 14.32 5.15
N GLY A 38 -12.58 15.16 4.42
CA GLY A 38 -11.81 16.27 5.00
C GLY A 38 -10.72 15.81 5.97
N ALA A 39 -10.25 14.57 5.84
CA ALA A 39 -9.30 13.95 6.75
C ALA A 39 -7.85 14.22 6.31
N THR A 40 -6.96 14.38 7.29
CA THR A 40 -5.51 14.39 7.03
C THR A 40 -5.03 13.02 6.59
N HIS A 41 -3.99 12.96 5.76
CA HIS A 41 -3.47 11.74 5.17
C HIS A 41 -1.96 11.59 5.30
N ARG A 42 -1.49 10.35 5.18
CA ARG A 42 -0.08 9.98 5.03
C ARG A 42 0.04 8.75 4.14
N LEU A 43 1.01 8.77 3.21
CA LEU A 43 1.39 7.61 2.40
C LEU A 43 2.74 7.08 2.89
N HIS A 44 2.75 5.85 3.39
CA HIS A 44 3.98 5.18 3.81
C HIS A 44 4.58 4.45 2.62
N TYR A 45 5.70 4.96 2.09
CA TYR A 45 6.40 4.36 0.96
C TYR A 45 7.62 3.58 1.45
N LEU A 46 7.58 2.27 1.27
CA LEU A 46 8.71 1.37 1.51
C LEU A 46 9.55 1.28 0.24
N ASP A 47 10.66 2.01 0.21
CA ASP A 47 11.64 2.03 -0.86
C ASP A 47 12.72 0.96 -0.62
N VAL A 48 12.28 -0.29 -0.66
CA VAL A 48 13.12 -1.45 -0.36
C VAL A 48 13.45 -2.18 -1.66
N PRO A 49 14.73 -2.50 -1.94
CA PRO A 49 15.10 -3.22 -3.16
C PRO A 49 14.41 -4.59 -3.27
N ASP A 50 14.00 -4.96 -4.49
CA ASP A 50 13.30 -6.23 -4.76
C ASP A 50 14.04 -7.46 -4.23
N GLN A 51 15.37 -7.48 -4.33
CA GLN A 51 16.20 -8.56 -3.80
C GLN A 51 16.01 -8.79 -2.29
N VAL A 52 15.81 -7.71 -1.51
CA VAL A 52 15.53 -7.78 -0.07
C VAL A 52 14.10 -8.27 0.16
N CYS A 53 13.13 -7.78 -0.63
CA CYS A 53 11.75 -8.23 -0.57
C CYS A 53 11.61 -9.73 -0.87
N LYS A 54 12.26 -10.21 -1.94
CA LYS A 54 12.29 -11.63 -2.31
C LYS A 54 12.97 -12.50 -1.25
N ALA A 55 14.07 -12.01 -0.64
CA ALA A 55 14.72 -12.73 0.46
C ALA A 55 13.79 -12.89 1.67
N ARG A 56 13.07 -11.84 2.06
CA ARG A 56 12.07 -11.88 3.13
C ARG A 56 10.88 -12.77 2.78
N LEU A 57 10.44 -12.75 1.52
CA LEU A 57 9.37 -13.62 1.02
C LEU A 57 9.74 -15.10 1.15
N ARG A 58 10.93 -15.49 0.69
CA ARG A 58 11.42 -16.87 0.82
C ARG A 58 11.51 -17.32 2.28
N ALA A 59 12.03 -16.46 3.16
CA ALA A 59 12.06 -16.74 4.60
C ALA A 59 10.67 -16.95 5.19
N ARG A 60 9.68 -16.14 4.75
CA ARG A 60 8.27 -16.30 5.16
C ARG A 60 7.67 -17.60 4.66
N ASN A 61 7.85 -17.96 3.38
CA ASN A 61 7.36 -19.23 2.85
C ASN A 61 7.95 -20.43 3.63
N LEU A 62 9.25 -20.39 3.94
CA LEU A 62 9.92 -21.45 4.71
C LEU A 62 9.42 -21.59 6.16
N SER A 63 8.87 -20.51 6.76
CA SER A 63 8.36 -20.55 8.14
C SER A 63 7.09 -21.40 8.31
N GLY A 64 6.29 -21.56 7.24
CA GLY A 64 4.98 -22.21 7.32
C GLY A 64 3.92 -21.47 8.15
N GLU A 65 4.23 -20.28 8.67
CA GLU A 65 3.30 -19.49 9.51
C GLU A 65 2.24 -18.74 8.68
N HIS A 66 2.43 -18.66 7.36
CA HIS A 66 1.51 -17.97 6.45
C HIS A 66 0.74 -18.98 5.58
N PRO A 67 -0.58 -18.76 5.38
CA PRO A 67 -1.42 -19.67 4.60
C PRO A 67 -1.17 -19.61 3.09
N PHE A 68 -0.26 -18.73 2.64
CA PHE A 68 0.06 -18.51 1.23
C PHE A 68 1.57 -18.53 1.05
N GLU A 69 2.01 -19.21 0.00
CA GLU A 69 3.37 -19.15 -0.51
C GLU A 69 3.34 -18.39 -1.84
N THR A 70 4.27 -17.45 -2.02
CA THR A 70 4.42 -16.72 -3.29
C THR A 70 5.81 -16.99 -3.85
N THR A 71 5.86 -17.39 -5.11
CA THR A 71 7.11 -17.63 -5.84
C THR A 71 7.78 -16.31 -6.26
N ASP A 72 9.08 -16.34 -6.57
CA ASP A 72 9.78 -15.19 -7.12
C ASP A 72 9.13 -14.71 -8.44
N ALA A 73 8.59 -15.62 -9.27
CA ALA A 73 7.93 -15.28 -10.52
C ALA A 73 6.58 -14.58 -10.32
N GLU A 74 5.78 -15.03 -9.34
CA GLU A 74 4.54 -14.35 -8.96
C GLU A 74 4.82 -13.00 -8.31
N PHE A 75 5.88 -12.90 -7.50
CA PHE A 75 6.35 -11.60 -6.98
C PHE A 75 6.63 -10.64 -8.13
N ASP A 76 7.41 -11.06 -9.13
CA ASP A 76 7.75 -10.23 -10.29
C ASP A 76 6.49 -9.82 -11.10
N GLN A 77 5.53 -10.74 -11.24
CA GLN A 77 4.26 -10.41 -11.88
C GLN A 77 3.48 -9.35 -11.09
N ILE A 78 3.40 -9.48 -9.76
CA ILE A 78 2.69 -8.53 -8.88
C ILE A 78 3.38 -7.16 -8.89
N THR A 79 4.71 -7.13 -8.80
CA THR A 79 5.49 -5.89 -8.75
C THR A 79 5.64 -5.22 -10.11
N SER A 80 5.38 -5.92 -11.22
CA SER A 80 5.34 -5.31 -12.56
C SER A 80 4.32 -4.16 -12.69
N HIS A 81 3.30 -4.15 -11.83
CA HIS A 81 2.30 -3.07 -11.77
C HIS A 81 2.72 -1.90 -10.87
N PHE A 82 3.80 -2.05 -10.10
CA PHE A 82 4.22 -1.05 -9.14
C PHE A 82 4.78 0.20 -9.84
N VAL A 83 4.26 1.36 -9.43
CA VAL A 83 4.80 2.67 -9.79
C VAL A 83 5.02 3.44 -8.50
N ALA A 84 6.25 3.92 -8.29
CA ALA A 84 6.60 4.74 -7.13
C ALA A 84 5.71 5.99 -7.06
N PRO A 85 5.32 6.45 -5.86
CA PRO A 85 4.49 7.64 -5.72
C PRO A 85 5.25 8.88 -6.17
N THR A 86 4.54 9.79 -6.85
CA THR A 86 5.12 11.06 -7.31
C THR A 86 4.55 12.25 -6.54
N VAL A 87 5.20 13.42 -6.66
CA VAL A 87 4.77 14.64 -5.97
C VAL A 87 3.44 15.17 -6.50
N GLU A 88 3.15 14.93 -7.79
CA GLU A 88 1.90 15.32 -8.46
C GLU A 88 0.67 14.62 -7.86
N GLU A 89 0.86 13.46 -7.23
CA GLU A 89 -0.20 12.73 -6.55
C GLU A 89 -0.62 13.39 -5.22
N GLY A 90 0.12 14.41 -4.74
CA GLY A 90 -0.23 15.26 -3.59
C GLY A 90 -0.37 14.54 -2.26
N TYR A 91 0.34 13.41 -2.08
CA TYR A 91 0.42 12.72 -0.80
C TYR A 91 1.43 13.35 0.14
N ASN A 92 1.12 13.33 1.44
CA ASN A 92 2.13 13.49 2.48
C ASN A 92 2.92 12.17 2.60
N ILE A 93 4.03 12.06 1.88
CA ILE A 93 4.82 10.82 1.80
C ILE A 93 5.79 10.72 2.98
N VAL A 94 5.82 9.56 3.64
CA VAL A 94 6.90 9.16 4.53
C VAL A 94 7.62 7.98 3.90
N ARG A 95 8.90 8.17 3.56
CA ARG A 95 9.74 7.17 2.89
C ARG A 95 10.57 6.39 3.92
N TYR A 96 10.69 5.09 3.70
CA TYR A 96 11.52 4.17 4.47
C TYR A 96 12.42 3.39 3.52
N GLY A 97 13.66 3.09 3.91
CA GLY A 97 14.63 2.32 3.13
C GLY A 97 15.40 1.35 4.01
#